data_AF-A0A3M4A8L0-F1
#
_entry.id   AF-A0A3M4A8L0-F1
#
_cell.length_a   1.000
_cell.length_b   1.000
_cell.length_c   1.000
_cell.angle_alpha   90.00
_cell.angle_beta   90.00
_cell.angle_gamma   90.00
#
_symmetry.space_group_name_H-M   'P 1'
#
loop_
_entity.id
_entity.type
_entity.pdbx_description
1 polymer ?
#
loop_
_entity_poly.entity_id
_entity_poly.type
_entity_poly.pdbx_seq_one_letter_code
_entity_poly.pdbx_strand_id
1 'polypeptide(L)'
;MESAECLQTSCQSPHQVGYSKLAAAFILPVHPSGRRHVMLAQQRLDFEFRPMTAADVGNAHELSIALKWPHRLEDWAMLQRVAQGFVAVHNGRLIGSAFACHQGEFSTIGLVIVSDDYQGKGIGRKLMELAVGSVPPRTAILNATLAGAPLYEKMGFVSFGEVQQRQGQAQLPDTTVLKAQESSRALSEADHARVLELANAGSGMDRSATLGDVLNNLEHAVGIERDGQLQAFALLRPFGRGLCIGPVVAQTVEQARHMIEQLLAKVPYAFVRIDIPTDCGLADWLDEAGLKRVDSVTCMSMGAVPQARQGVRQFALITQAIG
;
A
#
# COMPACT_ATOMS: atom_id res chain seq x y z
N MET A 1 -69.54 -17.26 8.76
CA MET A 1 -68.83 -16.08 9.29
C MET A 1 -68.17 -15.39 8.10
N GLU A 2 -68.91 -14.77 7.18
CA GLU A 2 -69.89 -13.68 7.35
C GLU A 2 -69.21 -12.36 7.73
N SER A 3 -68.82 -11.61 6.69
CA SER A 3 -69.09 -10.20 6.39
C SER A 3 -69.45 -9.20 7.51
N ALA A 4 -68.81 -8.02 7.49
CA ALA A 4 -69.42 -6.67 7.35
C ALA A 4 -68.31 -5.60 7.54
N GLU A 5 -67.88 -4.78 6.58
CA GLU A 5 -68.50 -3.67 5.82
C GLU A 5 -68.87 -2.39 6.58
N CYS A 6 -68.39 -1.27 6.01
CA CYS A 6 -69.08 0.01 5.75
C CYS A 6 -68.90 1.29 6.62
N LEU A 7 -68.26 2.27 5.97
CA LEU A 7 -68.75 3.62 5.57
C LEU A 7 -68.61 4.87 6.47
N GLN A 8 -67.80 5.80 5.95
CA GLN A 8 -68.05 7.23 5.63
C GLN A 8 -68.68 8.20 6.65
N THR A 9 -68.03 9.35 6.88
CA THR A 9 -68.39 10.72 6.38
C THR A 9 -67.50 11.81 7.06
N SER A 10 -66.75 12.62 6.29
CA SER A 10 -67.00 14.03 5.86
C SER A 10 -66.84 15.12 6.95
N CYS A 11 -65.91 16.07 6.75
CA CYS A 11 -66.23 17.50 6.46
C CYS A 11 -64.98 18.43 6.41
N GLN A 12 -64.78 19.02 5.21
CA GLN A 12 -64.61 20.46 4.90
C GLN A 12 -63.61 21.37 5.66
N SER A 13 -62.65 21.92 4.90
CA SER A 13 -62.04 23.28 5.03
C SER A 13 -63.05 24.39 4.56
N PRO A 14 -62.75 25.71 4.37
CA PRO A 14 -61.51 26.52 4.48
C PRO A 14 -61.72 27.98 5.01
N HIS A 15 -60.67 28.85 4.98
CA HIS A 15 -60.66 30.32 4.64
C HIS A 15 -59.27 30.90 5.01
N GLN A 16 -58.38 31.32 4.08
CA GLN A 16 -58.25 32.63 3.37
C GLN A 16 -58.31 33.86 4.30
N VAL A 17 -57.47 34.91 4.24
CA VAL A 17 -57.11 35.83 3.12
C VAL A 17 -55.82 36.63 3.50
N GLY A 18 -54.98 37.01 2.53
CA GLY A 18 -53.77 37.86 2.72
C GLY A 18 -54.01 39.37 2.49
N TYR A 19 -52.95 40.19 2.41
CA TYR A 19 -52.84 41.41 1.56
C TYR A 19 -51.42 42.01 1.64
N SER A 20 -50.90 42.43 0.48
CA SER A 20 -49.66 43.21 0.29
C SER A 20 -49.96 44.70 0.09
N LYS A 21 -49.05 45.62 0.49
CA LYS A 21 -48.42 46.65 -0.40
C LYS A 21 -47.62 47.75 0.34
N LEU A 22 -46.47 48.08 -0.28
CA LEU A 22 -45.83 49.38 -0.55
C LEU A 22 -45.11 50.22 0.54
N ALA A 23 -43.78 50.26 0.36
CA ALA A 23 -42.77 51.34 0.45
C ALA A 23 -43.07 52.69 1.14
N ALA A 24 -42.14 53.10 2.01
CA ALA A 24 -41.66 54.48 2.13
C ALA A 24 -40.22 54.51 2.68
N ALA A 25 -39.37 55.33 2.07
CA ALA A 25 -37.97 55.56 2.43
C ALA A 25 -37.84 56.57 3.57
N PHE A 26 -36.88 56.38 4.47
CA PHE A 26 -36.34 57.43 5.34
C PHE A 26 -34.81 57.28 5.46
N ILE A 27 -34.13 58.41 5.35
CA ILE A 27 -32.68 58.59 5.31
C ILE A 27 -32.18 59.08 6.68
N LEU A 28 -31.19 58.36 7.25
CA LEU A 28 -30.10 58.75 8.21
C LEU A 28 -30.46 59.24 9.64
N PRO A 29 -29.58 59.11 10.67
CA PRO A 29 -28.11 59.10 10.59
C PRO A 29 -27.34 57.99 11.31
N VAL A 30 -26.07 57.91 10.88
CA VAL A 30 -24.95 57.10 11.37
C VAL A 30 -24.60 57.45 12.81
N HIS A 31 -24.38 56.42 13.65
CA HIS A 31 -23.55 56.50 14.85
C HIS A 31 -22.56 55.32 14.88
N PRO A 32 -21.27 55.56 15.19
CA PRO A 32 -20.22 54.56 15.03
C PRO A 32 -20.16 53.70 16.29
N SER A 33 -20.79 52.52 16.24
CA SER A 33 -20.45 51.45 17.18
C SER A 33 -19.53 50.48 16.46
N GLY A 34 -18.23 50.62 16.77
CA GLY A 34 -17.19 49.72 16.29
C GLY A 34 -17.46 48.29 16.72
N ARG A 35 -18.17 47.53 15.88
CA ARG A 35 -18.14 46.07 15.95
C ARG A 35 -16.76 45.64 15.50
N ARG A 36 -15.93 45.24 16.46
CA ARG A 36 -14.76 44.41 16.18
C ARG A 36 -15.27 43.15 15.49
N HIS A 37 -15.16 43.10 14.17
CA HIS A 37 -15.11 41.82 13.48
C HIS A 37 -13.86 41.12 14.01
N VAL A 38 -14.06 40.20 14.95
CA VAL A 38 -13.08 39.15 15.20
C VAL A 38 -13.14 38.27 13.96
N MET A 39 -12.36 38.65 12.93
CA MET A 39 -11.85 37.69 11.98
C MET A 39 -11.12 36.66 12.84
N LEU A 40 -11.73 35.49 13.02
CA LEU A 40 -10.97 34.29 13.34
C LEU A 40 -9.97 34.15 12.19
N ALA A 41 -8.76 34.67 12.40
CA ALA A 41 -7.62 34.30 11.59
C ALA A 41 -7.62 32.77 11.63
N GLN A 42 -7.94 32.13 10.51
CA GLN A 42 -7.59 30.73 10.32
C GLN A 42 -6.10 30.70 10.60
N GLN A 43 -5.71 30.18 11.77
CA GLN A 43 -4.32 29.88 12.06
C GLN A 43 -3.88 28.99 10.91
N ARG A 44 -3.06 29.55 10.02
CA ARG A 44 -2.41 28.79 8.97
C ARG A 44 -1.58 27.78 9.75
N LEU A 45 -2.02 26.52 9.74
CA LEU A 45 -1.23 25.46 10.35
C LEU A 45 0.03 25.37 9.53
N ASP A 46 1.10 25.96 10.04
CA ASP A 46 2.40 25.91 9.41
C ASP A 46 2.94 24.49 9.62
N PHE A 47 2.80 23.69 8.57
CA PHE A 47 3.41 22.38 8.46
C PHE A 47 4.76 22.54 7.78
N GLU A 48 5.81 22.02 8.41
CA GLU A 48 7.12 21.90 7.80
C GLU A 48 7.17 20.62 6.95
N PHE A 49 7.62 20.75 5.71
CA PHE A 49 7.88 19.60 4.84
C PHE A 49 9.35 19.57 4.48
N ARG A 50 10.02 18.44 4.71
CA ARG A 50 11.45 18.29 4.45
C ARG A 50 11.81 16.85 4.09
N PRO A 51 13.00 16.60 3.53
CA PRO A 51 13.53 15.25 3.40
C PRO A 51 13.55 14.51 4.74
N MET A 52 13.26 13.21 4.68
CA MET A 52 13.47 12.30 5.80
C MET A 52 14.96 12.07 6.01
N THR A 53 15.36 11.96 7.27
CA THR A 53 16.71 11.58 7.70
C THR A 53 16.65 10.31 8.54
N ALA A 54 17.81 9.69 8.80
CA ALA A 54 17.90 8.53 9.69
C ALA A 54 17.35 8.82 11.11
N ALA A 55 17.41 10.08 11.57
CA ALA A 55 16.87 10.49 12.88
C ALA A 55 15.33 10.45 12.95
N ASP A 56 14.65 10.46 11.80
CA ASP A 56 13.18 10.44 11.74
C ASP A 56 12.59 9.02 11.81
N VAL A 57 13.40 7.98 11.60
CA VAL A 57 12.96 6.58 11.48
C VAL A 57 12.20 6.12 12.72
N GLY A 58 12.66 6.48 13.92
CA GLY A 58 11.96 6.17 15.18
C GLY A 58 10.57 6.80 15.24
N ASN A 59 10.47 8.11 14.95
CA ASN A 59 9.20 8.84 14.97
C ASN A 59 8.22 8.35 13.88
N ALA A 60 8.74 7.98 12.70
CA ALA A 60 7.92 7.45 11.61
C ALA A 60 7.39 6.04 11.94
N HIS A 61 8.21 5.22 12.62
CA HIS A 61 7.77 3.95 13.16
C HIS A 61 6.68 4.11 14.23
N GLU A 62 6.83 5.04 15.18
CA GLU A 62 5.79 5.37 16.17
C GLU A 62 4.48 5.79 15.51
N LEU A 63 4.55 6.61 14.45
CA LEU A 63 3.39 6.99 13.66
C LEU A 63 2.70 5.76 13.04
N SER A 64 3.47 4.80 12.49
CA SER A 64 2.90 3.58 11.93
C SER A 64 2.24 2.69 12.99
N ILE A 65 2.80 2.62 14.20
CA ILE A 65 2.19 1.92 15.34
C ILE A 65 0.86 2.56 15.72
N ALA A 66 0.81 3.89 15.83
CA ALA A 66 -0.42 4.61 16.17
C ALA A 66 -1.54 4.34 15.15
N LEU A 67 -1.19 4.21 13.88
CA LEU A 67 -2.11 3.85 12.79
C LEU A 67 -2.39 2.34 12.67
N LYS A 68 -1.82 1.51 13.56
CA LYS A 68 -1.91 0.04 13.56
C LYS A 68 -1.32 -0.61 12.31
N TRP A 69 -0.42 0.08 11.62
CA TRP A 69 0.36 -0.47 10.52
C TRP A 69 1.50 -1.29 11.10
N PRO A 70 1.53 -2.62 10.88
CA PRO A 70 2.45 -3.50 11.58
C PRO A 70 3.83 -3.47 10.92
N HIS A 71 4.45 -2.30 10.78
CA HIS A 71 5.84 -2.19 10.35
C HIS A 71 6.74 -2.24 11.57
N ARG A 72 7.91 -2.84 11.42
CA ARG A 72 8.97 -2.79 12.41
C ARG A 72 9.86 -1.57 12.20
N LEU A 73 10.68 -1.26 13.19
CA LEU A 73 11.71 -0.23 13.05
C LEU A 73 12.68 -0.56 11.91
N GLU A 74 13.03 -1.83 11.73
CA GLU A 74 13.94 -2.29 10.66
C GLU A 74 13.31 -2.17 9.27
N ASP A 75 11.98 -2.34 9.16
CA ASP A 75 11.26 -2.15 7.90
C ASP A 75 11.34 -0.67 7.47
N TRP A 76 11.19 0.27 8.41
CA TRP A 76 11.39 1.70 8.17
C TRP A 76 12.85 2.04 7.86
N ALA A 77 13.80 1.44 8.58
CA ALA A 77 15.21 1.65 8.34
C ALA A 77 15.64 1.17 6.95
N MET A 78 15.11 0.04 6.48
CA MET A 78 15.31 -0.45 5.10
C MET A 78 14.83 0.60 4.10
N LEU A 79 13.58 1.04 4.20
CA LEU A 79 13.00 2.02 3.28
C LEU A 79 13.79 3.33 3.27
N GLN A 80 14.26 3.80 4.43
CA GLN A 80 15.10 4.99 4.53
C GLN A 80 16.46 4.83 3.81
N ARG A 81 17.04 3.62 3.77
CA ARG A 81 18.29 3.36 3.05
C ARG A 81 18.12 3.31 1.53
N VAL A 82 17.01 2.76 1.05
CA VAL A 82 16.82 2.45 -0.38
C VAL A 82 15.91 3.42 -1.12
N ALA A 83 15.24 4.33 -0.42
CA ALA A 83 14.27 5.26 -1.00
C ALA A 83 14.47 6.70 -0.54
N GLN A 84 14.01 7.65 -1.35
CA GLN A 84 13.95 9.05 -1.00
C GLN A 84 12.70 9.31 -0.16
N GLY A 85 12.88 9.61 1.13
CA GLY A 85 11.78 9.90 2.07
C GLY A 85 11.49 11.39 2.24
N PHE A 86 10.24 11.70 2.54
CA PHE A 86 9.75 13.03 2.88
C PHE A 86 8.90 12.95 4.14
N VAL A 87 8.99 13.96 5.00
CA VAL A 87 8.23 14.04 6.24
C VAL A 87 7.46 15.35 6.34
N ALA A 88 6.32 15.30 7.00
CA ALA A 88 5.57 16.46 7.46
C ALA A 88 5.71 16.58 8.98
N VAL A 89 6.08 17.77 9.45
CA VAL A 89 6.33 18.05 10.87
C VAL A 89 5.47 19.22 11.32
N HIS A 90 4.90 19.12 12.52
CA HIS A 90 4.19 20.21 13.18
C HIS A 90 4.56 20.27 14.65
N ASN A 91 5.03 21.44 15.11
CA ASN A 91 5.51 21.66 16.48
C ASN A 91 6.52 20.58 16.94
N GLY A 92 7.45 20.21 16.06
CA GLY A 92 8.48 19.20 16.33
C GLY A 92 8.01 17.74 16.25
N ARG A 93 6.71 17.47 16.07
CA ARG A 93 6.17 16.11 15.90
C ARG A 93 6.11 15.74 14.42
N LEU A 94 6.63 14.56 14.06
CA LEU A 94 6.41 13.96 12.75
C LEU A 94 4.95 13.51 12.65
N ILE A 95 4.22 14.08 11.71
CA ILE A 95 2.77 13.86 11.53
C ILE A 95 2.42 13.23 10.17
N GLY A 96 3.40 13.02 9.30
CA GLY A 96 3.20 12.27 8.06
C GLY A 96 4.51 11.96 7.34
N SER A 97 4.43 11.03 6.40
CA SER A 97 5.55 10.64 5.55
C SER A 97 5.11 10.19 4.16
N ALA A 98 6.05 10.14 3.22
CA ALA A 98 5.97 9.43 1.95
C ALA A 98 7.38 9.06 1.48
N PHE A 99 7.52 7.98 0.70
CA PHE A 99 8.78 7.65 0.03
C PHE A 99 8.60 7.53 -1.48
N ALA A 100 9.66 7.79 -2.22
CA ALA A 100 9.84 7.39 -3.61
C ALA A 100 11.07 6.47 -3.72
N CYS A 101 10.88 5.22 -4.12
CA CYS A 101 11.94 4.24 -4.30
C CYS A 101 12.24 4.08 -5.79
N HIS A 102 13.37 4.62 -6.25
CA HIS A 102 13.77 4.59 -7.65
C HIS A 102 14.32 3.22 -8.04
N GLN A 103 13.74 2.61 -9.07
CA GLN A 103 13.97 1.21 -9.48
C GLN A 103 14.08 1.12 -11.02
N GLY A 104 15.11 1.76 -11.58
CA GLY A 104 15.32 1.85 -13.03
C GLY A 104 14.41 2.88 -13.67
N GLU A 105 13.61 2.47 -14.66
CA GLU A 105 12.62 3.32 -15.36
C GLU A 105 11.38 3.67 -14.51
N PHE A 106 11.26 3.05 -13.33
CA PHE A 106 10.09 3.19 -12.45
C PHE A 106 10.48 3.72 -11.07
N SER A 107 9.51 4.30 -10.36
CA SER A 107 9.63 4.62 -8.94
C SER A 107 8.37 4.23 -8.20
N THR A 108 8.52 3.36 -7.21
CA THR A 108 7.40 3.02 -6.32
C THR A 108 7.24 4.08 -5.24
N ILE A 109 5.99 4.48 -4.99
CA ILE A 109 5.64 5.40 -3.92
C ILE A 109 4.90 4.63 -2.84
N GLY A 110 5.38 4.74 -1.60
CA GLY A 110 4.91 3.93 -0.48
C GLY A 110 5.04 4.63 0.87
N LEU A 111 4.47 4.00 1.90
CA LEU A 111 4.40 4.52 3.28
C LEU A 111 3.92 5.98 3.34
N VAL A 112 2.88 6.27 2.55
CA VAL A 112 2.17 7.53 2.54
C VAL A 112 1.18 7.51 3.71
N ILE A 113 1.58 8.10 4.82
CA ILE A 113 0.78 8.11 6.06
C ILE A 113 0.66 9.53 6.59
N VAL A 114 -0.49 9.82 7.19
CA VAL A 114 -0.78 11.06 7.92
C VAL A 114 -1.46 10.68 9.22
N SER A 115 -1.00 11.24 10.32
CA SER A 115 -1.58 11.04 11.65
C SER A 115 -3.08 11.36 11.64
N ASP A 116 -3.89 10.56 12.34
CA ASP A 116 -5.35 10.64 12.31
C ASP A 116 -5.87 12.04 12.70
N ASP A 117 -5.24 12.68 13.69
CA ASP A 117 -5.52 14.05 14.16
C ASP A 117 -5.14 15.17 13.16
N TYR A 118 -4.48 14.81 12.05
CA TYR A 118 -4.05 15.71 10.98
C TYR A 118 -4.62 15.35 9.59
N GLN A 119 -5.48 14.33 9.49
CA GLN A 119 -6.14 14.00 8.22
C GLN A 119 -7.09 15.12 7.76
N GLY A 120 -7.35 15.17 6.44
CA GLY A 120 -8.21 16.19 5.83
C GLY A 120 -7.58 17.58 5.69
N LYS A 121 -6.33 17.78 6.13
CA LYS A 121 -5.63 19.09 6.11
C LYS A 121 -4.70 19.30 4.90
N GLY A 122 -4.83 18.48 3.86
CA GLY A 122 -4.01 18.58 2.64
C GLY A 122 -2.57 18.05 2.76
N ILE A 123 -2.15 17.55 3.92
CA ILE A 123 -0.78 17.06 4.16
C ILE A 123 -0.42 15.90 3.24
N GLY A 124 -1.30 14.89 3.12
CA GLY A 124 -1.06 13.73 2.26
C GLY A 124 -0.88 14.11 0.79
N ARG A 125 -1.67 15.08 0.30
CA ARG A 125 -1.50 15.66 -1.05
C ARG A 125 -0.12 16.29 -1.19
N LYS A 126 0.31 17.10 -0.21
CA LYS A 126 1.60 17.79 -0.28
C LYS A 126 2.78 16.82 -0.24
N LEU A 127 2.71 15.77 0.59
CA LEU A 127 3.71 14.69 0.61
C LEU A 127 3.77 13.95 -0.73
N MET A 128 2.62 13.66 -1.33
CA MET A 128 2.57 13.05 -2.66
C MET A 128 3.13 13.95 -3.76
N GLU A 129 2.87 15.26 -3.72
CA GLU A 129 3.49 16.21 -4.67
C GLU A 129 5.02 16.19 -4.58
N LEU A 130 5.57 16.11 -3.36
CA LEU A 130 7.03 15.98 -3.16
C LEU A 130 7.56 14.65 -3.69
N ALA A 131 6.89 13.54 -3.37
CA ALA A 131 7.28 12.22 -3.83
C ALA A 131 7.23 12.13 -5.37
N VAL A 132 6.10 12.48 -5.99
CA VAL A 132 5.94 12.48 -7.45
C VAL A 132 6.93 13.45 -8.12
N GLY A 133 7.18 14.62 -7.53
CA GLY A 133 8.16 15.58 -8.04
C GLY A 133 9.60 15.06 -8.07
N SER A 134 9.93 14.04 -7.25
CA SER A 134 11.25 13.38 -7.25
C SER A 134 11.39 12.25 -8.27
N VAL A 135 10.29 11.80 -8.88
CA VAL A 135 10.28 10.63 -9.78
C VAL A 135 10.98 10.86 -11.13
N PRO A 136 10.84 12.01 -11.83
CA PRO A 136 11.38 12.18 -13.17
C PRO A 136 12.89 11.86 -13.28
N PRO A 137 13.33 11.21 -14.39
CA PRO A 137 12.57 10.93 -15.62
C PRO A 137 11.74 9.64 -15.59
N ARG A 138 11.55 9.01 -14.42
CA ARG A 138 10.91 7.69 -14.28
C ARG A 138 9.39 7.76 -14.32
N THR A 139 8.74 6.60 -14.34
CA THR A 139 7.28 6.48 -14.15
C THR A 139 6.94 6.20 -12.69
N ALA A 140 5.99 6.95 -12.13
CA ALA A 140 5.52 6.74 -10.76
C ALA A 140 4.52 5.57 -10.72
N ILE A 141 4.70 4.67 -9.76
CA ILE A 141 3.81 3.54 -9.49
C ILE A 141 3.56 3.44 -8.00
N LEU A 142 2.39 2.95 -7.59
CA LEU A 142 2.06 2.75 -6.18
C LEU A 142 1.03 1.65 -5.98
N ASN A 143 0.91 1.21 -4.74
CA ASN A 143 -0.16 0.34 -4.28
C ASN A 143 -1.07 1.13 -3.35
N ALA A 144 -2.28 1.44 -3.83
CA ALA A 144 -3.24 2.29 -3.17
C ALA A 144 -4.12 1.49 -2.21
N THR A 145 -4.13 1.90 -0.94
CA THR A 145 -5.19 1.51 -0.01
C THR A 145 -6.53 2.11 -0.46
N LEU A 146 -7.65 1.54 0.02
CA LEU A 146 -8.98 2.10 -0.23
C LEU A 146 -9.09 3.58 0.17
N ALA A 147 -8.45 3.97 1.27
CA ALA A 147 -8.43 5.35 1.74
C ALA A 147 -7.56 6.28 0.86
N GLY A 148 -6.47 5.75 0.28
CA GLY A 148 -5.54 6.53 -0.54
C GLY A 148 -5.99 6.70 -2.00
N ALA A 149 -6.68 5.71 -2.57
CA ALA A 149 -7.03 5.69 -4.00
C ALA A 149 -7.68 6.99 -4.53
N PRO A 150 -8.67 7.61 -3.85
CA PRO A 150 -9.30 8.84 -4.34
C PRO A 150 -8.34 10.04 -4.44
N LEU A 151 -7.28 10.07 -3.64
CA LEU A 151 -6.24 11.10 -3.75
C LEU A 151 -5.40 10.87 -5.01
N TYR A 152 -4.94 9.63 -5.22
CA TYR A 152 -4.04 9.29 -6.31
C TYR A 152 -4.70 9.43 -7.68
N GLU A 153 -5.98 9.04 -7.80
CA GLU A 153 -6.78 9.26 -9.02
C GLU A 153 -6.83 10.76 -9.39
N LYS A 154 -7.08 11.64 -8.41
CA LYS A 154 -7.07 13.10 -8.62
C LYS A 154 -5.70 13.66 -8.99
N MET A 155 -4.63 12.90 -8.77
CA MET A 155 -3.27 13.26 -9.17
C MET A 155 -2.88 12.67 -10.53
N GLY A 156 -3.77 11.93 -11.19
CA GLY A 156 -3.55 11.36 -12.52
C GLY A 156 -3.01 9.92 -12.53
N PHE A 157 -3.00 9.24 -11.38
CA PHE A 157 -2.72 7.80 -11.35
C PHE A 157 -3.90 7.01 -11.92
N VAL A 158 -3.58 5.97 -12.70
CA VAL A 158 -4.55 5.05 -13.30
C VAL A 158 -4.33 3.64 -12.77
N SER A 159 -5.41 2.96 -12.40
CA SER A 159 -5.38 1.57 -11.94
C SER A 159 -4.97 0.61 -13.06
N PHE A 160 -4.15 -0.39 -12.75
CA PHE A 160 -3.74 -1.45 -13.68
C PHE A 160 -3.77 -2.86 -13.08
N GLY A 161 -4.04 -3.01 -11.79
CA GLY A 161 -4.03 -4.30 -11.11
C GLY A 161 -4.43 -4.24 -9.64
N GLU A 162 -4.40 -5.37 -8.97
CA GLU A 162 -4.68 -5.49 -7.54
C GLU A 162 -3.70 -6.49 -6.90
N VAL A 163 -3.29 -6.19 -5.66
CA VAL A 163 -2.53 -7.09 -4.81
C VAL A 163 -3.35 -7.45 -3.58
N GLN A 164 -3.40 -8.73 -3.23
CA GLN A 164 -4.02 -9.24 -2.02
C GLN A 164 -2.97 -9.38 -0.93
N GLN A 165 -3.26 -8.80 0.24
CA GLN A 165 -2.53 -9.11 1.46
C GLN A 165 -3.11 -10.38 2.06
N ARG A 166 -2.28 -11.40 2.19
CA ARG A 166 -2.64 -12.69 2.79
C ARG A 166 -1.74 -12.98 3.98
N GLN A 167 -2.32 -13.45 5.08
CA GLN A 167 -1.55 -13.78 6.26
C GLN A 167 -2.25 -14.80 7.15
N GLY A 168 -1.48 -15.47 7.99
CA GLY A 168 -2.00 -16.44 8.97
C GLY A 168 -0.88 -17.21 9.64
N GLN A 169 -1.27 -18.23 10.41
CA GLN A 169 -0.31 -19.18 10.96
C GLN A 169 0.07 -20.18 9.86
N ALA A 170 1.36 -20.36 9.64
CA ALA A 170 1.89 -21.34 8.71
C ALA A 170 1.39 -22.74 9.07
N GLN A 171 0.67 -23.36 8.14
CA GLN A 171 0.36 -24.79 8.18
C GLN A 171 1.44 -25.55 7.42
N LEU A 172 1.55 -26.85 7.65
CA LEU A 172 2.42 -27.74 6.89
C LEU A 172 1.64 -28.25 5.67
N PRO A 173 1.85 -27.68 4.46
CA PRO A 173 1.16 -28.15 3.27
C PRO A 173 1.78 -29.43 2.73
N ASP A 174 0.97 -30.23 2.02
CA ASP A 174 1.49 -31.27 1.14
C ASP A 174 2.35 -30.64 0.03
N THR A 175 3.47 -31.28 -0.29
CA THR A 175 4.40 -30.74 -1.29
C THR A 175 3.89 -31.00 -2.71
N THR A 176 3.76 -29.93 -3.47
CA THR A 176 3.50 -29.93 -4.91
C THR A 176 4.67 -30.55 -5.65
N VAL A 177 4.38 -31.51 -6.52
CA VAL A 177 5.40 -32.19 -7.33
C VAL A 177 5.88 -31.27 -8.44
N LEU A 178 7.20 -31.10 -8.53
CA LEU A 178 7.83 -30.36 -9.63
C LEU A 178 7.83 -31.18 -10.93
N LYS A 179 8.06 -30.53 -12.07
CA LYS A 179 8.16 -31.23 -13.35
C LYS A 179 9.41 -32.12 -13.36
N ALA A 180 9.42 -33.12 -14.24
CA ALA A 180 10.62 -33.89 -14.50
C ALA A 180 11.78 -32.96 -14.87
N GLN A 181 12.98 -33.23 -14.34
CA GLN A 181 14.22 -32.43 -14.49
C GLN A 181 14.30 -31.14 -13.67
N GLU A 182 13.26 -30.80 -12.90
CA GLU A 182 13.34 -29.72 -11.91
C GLU A 182 13.73 -30.28 -10.54
N SER A 183 14.51 -29.51 -9.80
CA SER A 183 14.83 -29.81 -8.40
C SER A 183 14.84 -28.54 -7.57
N SER A 184 14.47 -28.64 -6.29
CA SER A 184 14.47 -27.50 -5.36
C SER A 184 15.63 -27.63 -4.37
N ARG A 185 16.27 -26.50 -4.06
CA ARG A 185 17.34 -26.42 -3.06
C ARG A 185 17.31 -25.10 -2.29
N ALA A 186 18.02 -25.08 -1.17
CA ALA A 186 18.35 -23.85 -0.49
C ALA A 186 19.31 -23.01 -1.35
N LEU A 187 19.16 -21.69 -1.26
CA LEU A 187 20.03 -20.73 -1.92
C LEU A 187 21.16 -20.26 -0.99
N SER A 188 22.26 -19.85 -1.59
CA SER A 188 23.44 -19.31 -0.91
C SER A 188 23.83 -17.95 -1.51
N GLU A 189 24.83 -17.30 -0.93
CA GLU A 189 25.36 -16.03 -1.45
C GLU A 189 25.86 -16.13 -2.90
N ALA A 190 26.32 -17.31 -3.32
CA ALA A 190 26.74 -17.56 -4.70
C ALA A 190 25.59 -17.40 -5.71
N ASP A 191 24.33 -17.50 -5.26
CA ASP A 191 23.15 -17.36 -6.10
C ASP A 191 22.69 -15.90 -6.26
N HIS A 192 23.19 -14.96 -5.45
CA HIS A 192 22.67 -13.59 -5.36
C HIS A 192 22.59 -12.86 -6.72
N ALA A 193 23.62 -13.01 -7.55
CA ALA A 193 23.64 -12.41 -8.89
C ALA A 193 22.47 -12.92 -9.76
N ARG A 194 22.25 -14.25 -9.74
CA ARG A 194 21.18 -14.87 -10.52
C ARG A 194 19.80 -14.58 -9.94
N VAL A 195 19.68 -14.50 -8.62
CA VAL A 195 18.44 -14.06 -7.94
C VAL A 195 18.08 -12.63 -8.35
N LEU A 196 19.06 -11.72 -8.42
CA LEU A 196 18.82 -10.35 -8.88
C LEU A 196 18.37 -10.29 -10.34
N GLU A 197 18.99 -11.07 -11.23
CA GLU A 197 18.55 -11.16 -12.62
C GLU A 197 17.10 -11.61 -12.74
N LEU A 198 16.72 -12.66 -12.00
CA LEU A 198 15.35 -13.16 -11.95
C LEU A 198 14.40 -12.14 -11.34
N ALA A 199 14.79 -11.45 -10.26
CA ALA A 199 13.98 -10.40 -9.64
C ALA A 199 13.71 -9.24 -10.61
N ASN A 200 14.73 -8.80 -11.34
CA ASN A 200 14.59 -7.76 -12.36
C ASN A 200 13.73 -8.23 -13.54
N ALA A 201 13.85 -9.50 -13.92
CA ALA A 201 13.05 -10.08 -14.99
C ALA A 201 11.58 -10.25 -14.61
N GLY A 202 11.31 -10.80 -13.41
CA GLY A 202 9.95 -11.08 -12.94
C GLY A 202 9.14 -9.84 -12.57
N SER A 203 9.82 -8.76 -12.15
CA SER A 203 9.17 -7.50 -11.77
C SER A 203 9.15 -6.45 -12.88
N GLY A 204 10.03 -6.56 -13.88
CA GLY A 204 10.20 -5.52 -14.90
C GLY A 204 10.86 -4.24 -14.37
N MET A 205 11.45 -4.26 -13.17
CA MET A 205 12.08 -3.12 -12.51
C MET A 205 13.53 -3.43 -12.12
N ASP A 206 14.33 -2.40 -11.83
CA ASP A 206 15.65 -2.60 -11.21
C ASP A 206 15.49 -2.81 -9.70
N ARG A 207 15.84 -4.01 -9.22
CA ARG A 207 15.74 -4.43 -7.83
C ARG A 207 17.06 -4.40 -7.09
N SER A 208 18.14 -3.88 -7.67
CA SER A 208 19.49 -3.99 -7.10
C SER A 208 19.58 -3.46 -5.66
N ALA A 209 19.05 -2.26 -5.41
CA ALA A 209 19.06 -1.66 -4.08
C ALA A 209 18.10 -2.35 -3.09
N THR A 210 16.86 -2.60 -3.52
CA THR A 210 15.82 -3.17 -2.65
C THR A 210 16.08 -4.64 -2.32
N LEU A 211 16.50 -5.42 -3.30
CA LEU A 211 16.85 -6.82 -3.12
C LEU A 211 18.17 -6.99 -2.36
N GLY A 212 19.16 -6.11 -2.57
CA GLY A 212 20.40 -6.14 -1.81
C GLY A 212 20.16 -6.05 -0.29
N ASP A 213 19.27 -5.14 0.14
CA ASP A 213 18.91 -5.03 1.56
C ASP A 213 18.12 -6.26 2.06
N VAL A 214 17.22 -6.80 1.23
CA VAL A 214 16.47 -8.04 1.55
C VAL A 214 17.39 -9.24 1.75
N LEU A 215 18.38 -9.42 0.86
CA LEU A 215 19.32 -10.54 0.91
C LEU A 215 20.22 -10.49 2.17
N ASN A 216 20.47 -9.30 2.71
CA ASN A 216 21.22 -9.12 3.96
C ASN A 216 20.41 -9.46 5.23
N ASN A 217 19.10 -9.70 5.10
CA ASN A 217 18.20 -9.96 6.23
C ASN A 217 17.22 -11.10 5.91
N LEU A 218 17.76 -12.25 5.53
CA LEU A 218 16.98 -13.46 5.20
C LEU A 218 16.86 -14.39 6.40
N GLU A 219 15.70 -15.05 6.49
CA GLU A 219 15.54 -16.24 7.31
C GLU A 219 15.88 -17.48 6.47
N HIS A 220 15.19 -17.62 5.32
CA HIS A 220 15.36 -18.72 4.40
C HIS A 220 15.22 -18.27 2.94
N ALA A 221 15.94 -18.93 2.05
CA ALA A 221 15.83 -18.74 0.61
C ALA A 221 15.85 -20.11 -0.07
N VAL A 222 14.92 -20.32 -1.00
CA VAL A 222 14.82 -21.54 -1.81
C VAL A 222 14.74 -21.18 -3.28
N GLY A 223 15.16 -22.10 -4.13
CA GLY A 223 15.07 -21.93 -5.56
C GLY A 223 14.92 -23.24 -6.30
N ILE A 224 14.40 -23.14 -7.51
CA ILE A 224 14.22 -24.27 -8.41
C ILE A 224 15.27 -24.19 -9.51
N GLU A 225 15.97 -25.29 -9.68
CA GLU A 225 16.97 -25.48 -10.72
C GLU A 225 16.46 -26.42 -11.79
N ARG A 226 16.93 -26.14 -13.00
CA ARG A 226 16.83 -27.02 -14.17
C ARG A 226 18.15 -26.96 -14.92
N ASP A 227 18.70 -28.10 -15.29
CA ASP A 227 19.97 -28.22 -16.03
C ASP A 227 21.13 -27.43 -15.37
N GLY A 228 21.18 -27.45 -14.03
CA GLY A 228 22.21 -26.75 -13.23
C GLY A 228 22.09 -25.22 -13.24
N GLN A 229 20.95 -24.67 -13.67
CA GLN A 229 20.69 -23.24 -13.71
C GLN A 229 19.47 -22.89 -12.84
N LEU A 230 19.61 -21.86 -12.02
CA LEU A 230 18.51 -21.33 -11.22
C LEU A 230 17.46 -20.64 -12.11
N GLN A 231 16.23 -21.12 -12.03
CA GLN A 231 15.09 -20.66 -12.85
C GLN A 231 14.03 -19.90 -12.06
N ALA A 232 13.93 -20.15 -10.75
CA ALA A 232 12.95 -19.54 -9.88
C ALA A 232 13.50 -19.42 -8.46
N PHE A 233 13.00 -18.46 -7.67
CA PHE A 233 13.37 -18.31 -6.28
C PHE A 233 12.22 -17.79 -5.42
N ALA A 234 12.31 -18.05 -4.12
CA ALA A 234 11.44 -17.47 -3.11
C ALA A 234 12.26 -17.14 -1.86
N LEU A 235 11.98 -15.97 -1.27
CA LEU A 235 12.64 -15.50 -0.06
C LEU A 235 11.65 -15.45 1.10
N LEU A 236 12.11 -15.80 2.30
CA LEU A 236 11.42 -15.64 3.57
C LEU A 236 12.28 -14.78 4.48
N ARG A 237 11.69 -13.72 5.03
CA ARG A 237 12.41 -12.79 5.91
C ARG A 237 11.55 -12.27 7.04
N PRO A 238 12.15 -11.77 8.13
CA PRO A 238 11.41 -11.07 9.15
C PRO A 238 10.75 -9.79 8.60
N PHE A 239 9.46 -9.60 8.91
CA PHE A 239 8.70 -8.42 8.51
C PHE A 239 7.45 -8.25 9.39
N GLY A 240 7.18 -7.03 9.83
CA GLY A 240 6.00 -6.73 10.62
C GLY A 240 5.79 -7.61 11.85
N ARG A 241 4.67 -8.36 11.90
CA ARG A 241 4.29 -9.18 13.07
C ARG A 241 5.02 -10.54 13.14
N GLY A 242 5.81 -10.90 12.13
CA GLY A 242 6.43 -12.21 12.05
C GLY A 242 7.33 -12.29 10.84
N LEU A 243 6.98 -13.16 9.89
CA LEU A 243 7.73 -13.38 8.66
C LEU A 243 6.93 -12.96 7.43
N CYS A 244 7.62 -12.63 6.35
CA CYS A 244 7.03 -12.39 5.05
C CYS A 244 7.71 -13.26 3.99
N ILE A 245 6.89 -13.95 3.19
CA ILE A 245 7.32 -14.61 1.96
C ILE A 245 7.24 -13.58 0.85
N GLY A 246 8.38 -13.27 0.26
CA GLY A 246 8.47 -12.24 -0.77
C GLY A 246 9.91 -11.75 -1.00
N PRO A 247 10.31 -11.50 -2.26
CA PRO A 247 9.56 -11.79 -3.46
C PRO A 247 9.56 -13.30 -3.79
N VAL A 248 8.58 -13.72 -4.58
CA VAL A 248 8.54 -15.05 -5.21
C VAL A 248 8.51 -14.84 -6.71
N VAL A 249 9.50 -15.40 -7.43
CA VAL A 249 9.62 -15.26 -8.88
C VAL A 249 9.78 -16.63 -9.50
N ALA A 250 8.92 -16.94 -10.47
CA ALA A 250 8.88 -18.25 -11.13
C ALA A 250 8.30 -18.14 -12.54
N GLN A 251 8.35 -19.23 -13.31
CA GLN A 251 7.70 -19.32 -14.62
C GLN A 251 6.25 -19.79 -14.51
N THR A 252 5.93 -20.59 -13.49
CA THR A 252 4.60 -21.19 -13.33
C THR A 252 4.09 -21.11 -11.88
N VAL A 253 2.77 -21.26 -11.73
CA VAL A 253 2.09 -21.30 -10.42
C VAL A 253 2.62 -22.45 -9.58
N GLU A 254 2.88 -23.61 -10.19
CA GLU A 254 3.34 -24.82 -9.50
C GLU A 254 4.73 -24.64 -8.90
N GLN A 255 5.64 -23.97 -9.64
CA GLN A 255 6.95 -23.61 -9.13
C GLN A 255 6.85 -22.65 -7.93
N ALA A 256 6.02 -21.60 -8.05
CA ALA A 256 5.79 -20.66 -6.95
C ALA A 256 5.21 -21.36 -5.73
N ARG A 257 4.17 -22.18 -5.91
CA ARG A 257 3.52 -22.97 -4.87
C ARG A 257 4.52 -23.90 -4.16
N HIS A 258 5.30 -24.68 -4.91
CA HIS A 258 6.32 -25.57 -4.35
C HIS A 258 7.33 -24.83 -3.46
N MET A 259 7.82 -23.68 -3.91
CA MET A 259 8.77 -22.89 -3.13
C MET A 259 8.14 -22.29 -1.86
N ILE A 260 6.88 -21.85 -1.92
CA ILE A 260 6.15 -21.36 -0.75
C ILE A 260 5.95 -22.50 0.26
N GLU A 261 5.58 -23.70 -0.19
CA GLU A 261 5.42 -24.88 0.66
C GLU A 261 6.73 -25.23 1.39
N GLN A 262 7.86 -25.23 0.67
CA GLN A 262 9.19 -25.46 1.24
C GLN A 262 9.53 -24.43 2.32
N LEU A 263 9.23 -23.15 2.10
CA LEU A 263 9.48 -22.09 3.08
C LEU A 263 8.58 -22.24 4.31
N LEU A 264 7.29 -22.50 4.13
CA LEU A 264 6.34 -22.71 5.24
C LEU A 264 6.73 -23.91 6.10
N ALA A 265 7.22 -24.99 5.48
CA ALA A 265 7.71 -26.18 6.20
C ALA A 265 8.92 -25.91 7.10
N LYS A 266 9.71 -24.84 6.84
CA LYS A 266 10.83 -24.44 7.71
C LYS A 266 10.39 -23.67 8.96
N VAL A 267 9.20 -23.07 8.94
CA VAL A 267 8.71 -22.18 10.01
C VAL A 267 7.32 -22.61 10.50
N PRO A 268 7.15 -23.86 10.95
CA PRO A 268 5.84 -24.37 11.35
C PRO A 268 5.24 -23.48 12.45
N TYR A 269 3.95 -23.15 12.30
CA TYR A 269 3.17 -22.31 13.22
C TYR A 269 3.58 -20.83 13.33
N ALA A 270 4.60 -20.38 12.59
CA ALA A 270 4.95 -18.96 12.55
C ALA A 270 3.84 -18.13 11.91
N PHE A 271 3.71 -16.86 12.33
CA PHE A 271 2.83 -15.90 11.65
C PHE A 271 3.50 -15.42 10.37
N VAL A 272 2.91 -15.73 9.21
CA VAL A 272 3.46 -15.43 7.89
C VAL A 272 2.52 -14.51 7.12
N ARG A 273 3.10 -13.53 6.43
CA ARG A 273 2.45 -12.66 5.45
C ARG A 273 2.98 -12.94 4.05
N ILE A 274 2.11 -12.84 3.05
CA ILE A 274 2.47 -12.86 1.63
C ILE A 274 1.56 -11.87 0.88
N ASP A 275 2.15 -11.04 0.02
CA ASP A 275 1.42 -10.08 -0.81
C ASP A 275 1.46 -10.57 -2.26
N ILE A 276 0.31 -10.98 -2.82
CA ILE A 276 0.23 -11.61 -4.14
C ILE A 276 -0.59 -10.78 -5.15
N PRO A 277 -0.22 -10.70 -6.43
CA PRO A 277 -1.13 -10.20 -7.47
C PRO A 277 -2.41 -11.06 -7.53
N THR A 278 -3.59 -10.44 -7.69
CA THR A 278 -4.88 -11.16 -7.69
C THR A 278 -4.97 -12.21 -8.81
N ASP A 279 -4.30 -12.00 -9.95
CA ASP A 279 -4.32 -12.89 -11.11
C ASP A 279 -3.27 -14.03 -11.06
N CYS A 280 -2.53 -14.19 -9.95
CA CYS A 280 -1.39 -15.10 -9.89
C CYS A 280 -1.75 -16.59 -9.68
N GLY A 281 -3.03 -16.92 -9.49
CA GLY A 281 -3.49 -18.32 -9.34
C GLY A 281 -3.17 -18.99 -8.00
N LEU A 282 -2.63 -18.27 -7.01
CA LEU A 282 -2.30 -18.83 -5.69
C LEU A 282 -3.39 -18.65 -4.62
N ALA A 283 -4.44 -17.88 -4.91
CA ALA A 283 -5.41 -17.42 -3.92
C ALA A 283 -6.09 -18.58 -3.16
N ASP A 284 -6.79 -19.48 -3.88
CA ASP A 284 -7.56 -20.57 -3.25
C ASP A 284 -6.65 -21.51 -2.45
N TRP A 285 -5.48 -21.83 -2.99
CA TRP A 285 -4.50 -22.67 -2.31
C TRP A 285 -3.92 -22.01 -1.05
N LEU A 286 -3.63 -20.70 -1.07
CA LEU A 286 -3.16 -20.00 0.12
C LEU A 286 -4.21 -19.99 1.23
N ASP A 287 -5.50 -19.99 0.88
CA ASP A 287 -6.57 -20.16 1.88
C ASP A 287 -6.51 -21.54 2.54
N GLU A 288 -6.24 -22.61 1.79
CA GLU A 288 -6.02 -23.96 2.32
C GLU A 288 -4.77 -24.05 3.19
N ALA A 289 -3.69 -23.35 2.80
CA ALA A 289 -2.44 -23.27 3.56
C ALA A 289 -2.52 -22.39 4.84
N GLY A 290 -3.71 -21.90 5.19
CA GLY A 290 -3.95 -21.08 6.38
C GLY A 290 -3.63 -19.59 6.22
N LEU A 291 -3.21 -19.14 5.03
CA LEU A 291 -2.87 -17.76 4.71
C LEU A 291 -4.07 -17.04 4.08
N LYS A 292 -4.99 -16.62 4.94
CA LYS A 292 -6.24 -15.97 4.56
C LYS A 292 -6.02 -14.57 4.00
N ARG A 293 -6.85 -14.17 3.04
CA ARG A 293 -6.93 -12.75 2.60
C ARG A 293 -7.43 -11.88 3.76
N VAL A 294 -6.67 -10.82 4.05
CA VAL A 294 -7.03 -9.84 5.08
C VAL A 294 -7.18 -8.42 4.55
N ASP A 295 -6.63 -8.14 3.37
CA ASP A 295 -6.72 -6.82 2.74
C ASP A 295 -6.45 -6.91 1.22
N SER A 296 -6.66 -5.81 0.49
CA SER A 296 -6.10 -5.60 -0.85
C SER A 296 -5.74 -4.14 -1.13
N VAL A 297 -4.86 -3.96 -2.11
CA VAL A 297 -4.41 -2.66 -2.59
C VAL A 297 -4.49 -2.60 -4.11
N THR A 298 -4.94 -1.47 -4.63
CA THR A 298 -5.03 -1.22 -6.08
C THR A 298 -3.68 -0.76 -6.60
N CYS A 299 -3.10 -1.49 -7.57
CA CYS A 299 -1.89 -1.08 -8.25
C CYS A 299 -2.21 0.08 -9.20
N MET A 300 -1.50 1.20 -9.09
CA MET A 300 -1.74 2.37 -9.94
C MET A 300 -0.43 2.93 -10.52
N SER A 301 -0.48 3.47 -11.74
CA SER A 301 0.66 4.07 -12.45
C SER A 301 0.32 5.46 -12.97
N MET A 302 1.33 6.32 -13.05
CA MET A 302 1.29 7.58 -13.80
C MET A 302 2.09 7.43 -15.10
N GLY A 303 1.68 6.49 -15.96
CA GLY A 303 2.35 6.20 -17.22
C GLY A 303 2.39 4.71 -17.53
N ALA A 304 3.53 4.25 -18.08
CA ALA A 304 3.74 2.84 -18.39
C ALA A 304 3.66 1.95 -17.14
N VAL A 305 3.37 0.67 -17.35
CA VAL A 305 3.33 -0.35 -16.29
C VAL A 305 4.53 -1.28 -16.47
N PRO A 306 5.27 -1.64 -15.40
CA PRO A 306 6.36 -2.61 -15.49
C PRO A 306 5.88 -3.92 -16.12
N GLN A 307 6.67 -4.47 -17.04
CA GLN A 307 6.38 -5.73 -17.70
C GLN A 307 7.42 -6.77 -17.34
N ALA A 308 6.96 -7.94 -16.95
CA ALA A 308 7.83 -9.08 -16.73
C ALA A 308 8.47 -9.53 -18.05
N ARG A 309 9.65 -10.12 -17.98
CA ARG A 309 10.46 -10.55 -19.13
C ARG A 309 11.10 -11.91 -18.86
N GLN A 310 11.69 -12.50 -19.90
CA GLN A 310 12.40 -13.79 -19.83
C GLN A 310 11.54 -14.96 -19.33
N GLY A 311 10.21 -14.90 -19.53
CA GLY A 311 9.30 -15.99 -19.21
C GLY A 311 9.06 -16.23 -17.72
N VAL A 312 9.60 -15.39 -16.84
CA VAL A 312 9.32 -15.42 -15.40
C VAL A 312 8.39 -14.27 -15.02
N ARG A 313 7.60 -14.44 -13.96
CA ARG A 313 6.78 -13.39 -13.35
C ARG A 313 6.91 -13.39 -11.84
N GLN A 314 6.59 -12.26 -11.23
CA GLN A 314 6.48 -12.12 -9.79
C GLN A 314 5.13 -12.66 -9.29
N PHE A 315 5.17 -13.62 -8.37
CA PHE A 315 4.01 -14.23 -7.70
C PHE A 315 3.77 -13.63 -6.30
N ALA A 316 4.81 -13.09 -5.67
CA ALA A 316 4.68 -12.32 -4.43
C ALA A 316 5.63 -11.13 -4.43
N LEU A 317 5.19 -10.01 -3.86
CA LEU A 317 5.93 -8.75 -3.79
C LEU A 317 7.05 -8.81 -2.74
N ILE A 318 8.02 -7.89 -2.84
CA ILE A 318 8.94 -7.68 -1.71
C ILE A 318 8.11 -7.12 -0.54
N THR A 319 7.44 -5.99 -0.76
CA THR A 319 6.34 -5.46 0.06
C THR A 319 5.41 -4.65 -0.82
N GLN A 320 4.23 -4.28 -0.32
CA GLN A 320 3.35 -3.34 -1.02
C GLN A 320 3.99 -1.96 -1.25
N ALA A 321 4.93 -1.51 -0.41
CA ALA A 321 5.53 -0.18 -0.52
C ALA A 321 6.57 -0.07 -1.64
N ILE A 322 7.30 -1.15 -1.94
CA ILE A 322 8.37 -1.16 -2.95
C ILE A 322 8.06 -2.02 -4.17
N GLY A 323 6.91 -2.69 -4.18
CA GLY A 323 6.49 -3.57 -5.27
C GLY A 323 7.24 -4.89 -5.25
#